data_AF-A0A4V5PBY0-F1
#
_entry.id   AF-A0A4V5PBY0-F1
#
_cell.length_a   1.000
_cell.length_b   1.000
_cell.length_c   1.000
_cell.angle_alpha   90.00
_cell.angle_beta   90.00
_cell.angle_gamma   90.00
#
_symmetry.space_group_name_H-M   'P 1'
#
loop_
_entity.id
_entity.type
_entity.pdbx_description
1 polymer ?
#
loop_
_entity_poly.entity_id
_entity_poly.type
_entity_poly.pdbx_seq_one_letter_code
_entity_poly.pdbx_strand_id
1 'polypeptide(L)'
;MSLLPRGPGRKLLLAGASSQRSVARMDGDVIIGALFSVHHQPPAEKVPERKCGEIREQYGIQRVEAMFHTLDKINADPVLLPNITLGSEIRDSCWHSSVALEQSIEFIRDSLISIRDEKDGLNRCLPDGQTLPPVRTKKPIAGVIGPGSSSVAIQVQNLLQLFNIPQIAYSATSIDLSDKTLYKYFLRVVPSDTLQARAMLDIVKRYNWTYVSAVHTEGKDKSVYKVTVR
;
A
#
# COMPACT_ATOMS: atom_id res chain seq x y z
N MET A 1 13.01 -29.67 47.76
CA MET A 1 14.17 -30.55 47.90
C MET A 1 14.32 -31.33 46.59
N SER A 2 15.58 -31.55 46.14
CA SER A 2 16.06 -32.17 44.87
C SER A 2 15.64 -31.51 43.55
N LEU A 3 16.41 -30.59 42.95
CA LEU A 3 17.72 -30.69 42.23
C LEU A 3 17.65 -31.44 40.89
N LEU A 4 17.89 -30.72 39.78
CA LEU A 4 18.82 -31.04 38.67
C LEU A 4 18.84 -29.88 37.63
N PRO A 5 19.88 -29.70 36.79
CA PRO A 5 20.89 -28.64 36.97
C PRO A 5 20.86 -27.51 35.91
N ARG A 6 21.47 -26.37 36.29
CA ARG A 6 21.81 -25.24 35.40
C ARG A 6 23.02 -25.60 34.53
N GLY A 7 22.82 -25.68 33.21
CA GLY A 7 23.88 -25.65 32.20
C GLY A 7 24.00 -24.25 31.57
N PRO A 8 25.21 -23.82 31.15
CA PRO A 8 25.45 -22.46 30.69
C PRO A 8 25.12 -22.29 29.20
N GLY A 9 24.57 -21.13 28.84
CA GLY A 9 24.74 -20.57 27.50
C GLY A 9 23.90 -21.15 26.38
N ARG A 10 22.57 -20.95 26.41
CA ARG A 10 21.80 -20.67 25.19
C ARG A 10 20.76 -19.59 25.51
N LYS A 11 21.11 -18.32 25.28
CA LYS A 11 20.10 -17.30 25.01
C LYS A 11 19.43 -17.75 23.71
N LEU A 12 18.28 -18.42 23.83
CA LEU A 12 17.35 -18.52 22.73
C LEU A 12 16.81 -17.10 22.54
N LEU A 13 17.53 -16.30 21.76
CA LEU A 13 16.96 -15.11 21.14
C LEU A 13 15.88 -15.66 20.21
N LEU A 14 14.65 -15.73 20.74
CA LEU A 14 13.44 -15.69 19.92
C LEU A 14 13.45 -14.32 19.24
N ALA A 15 14.33 -14.15 18.24
CA ALA A 15 14.07 -13.24 17.16
C ALA A 15 12.78 -13.77 16.55
N GLY A 16 11.66 -13.15 16.93
CA GLY A 16 10.36 -13.46 16.33
C GLY A 16 10.57 -13.46 14.83
N ALA A 17 10.51 -14.65 14.24
CA ALA A 17 10.58 -14.81 12.82
C ALA A 17 9.38 -14.02 12.27
N SER A 18 9.66 -12.83 11.76
CA SER A 18 8.71 -12.13 10.88
C SER A 18 8.45 -13.12 9.76
N SER A 19 7.26 -13.72 9.77
CA SER A 19 6.79 -14.52 8.65
C SER A 19 6.79 -13.57 7.45
N GLN A 20 7.74 -13.74 6.53
CA GLN A 20 7.87 -12.86 5.37
C GLN A 20 6.55 -12.93 4.59
N ARG A 21 5.88 -11.79 4.47
CA ARG A 21 4.65 -11.72 3.67
C ARG A 21 4.98 -11.97 2.21
N SER A 22 4.09 -12.72 1.55
CA SER A 22 4.16 -12.94 0.11
C SER A 22 4.05 -11.62 -0.65
N VAL A 23 4.81 -11.52 -1.73
CA VAL A 23 4.81 -10.38 -2.65
C VAL A 23 4.55 -10.92 -4.05
N ALA A 24 3.59 -10.36 -4.76
CA ALA A 24 3.35 -10.68 -6.15
C ALA A 24 4.14 -9.69 -7.02
N ARG A 25 4.99 -10.19 -7.91
CA ARG A 25 5.94 -9.37 -8.67
C ARG A 25 5.89 -9.72 -10.16
N MET A 26 5.99 -8.69 -10.98
CA MET A 26 6.24 -8.77 -12.42
C MET A 26 7.43 -7.87 -12.72
N ASP A 27 8.47 -8.41 -13.35
CA ASP A 27 9.67 -7.63 -13.67
C ASP A 27 9.41 -6.70 -14.87
N GLY A 28 10.20 -5.62 -14.96
CA GLY A 28 10.12 -4.64 -16.04
C GLY A 28 11.19 -3.56 -15.92
N ASP A 29 11.18 -2.62 -16.86
CA ASP A 29 12.06 -1.45 -16.86
C ASP A 29 11.73 -0.47 -15.75
N VAL A 30 10.44 -0.22 -15.54
CA VAL A 30 9.90 0.65 -14.50
C VAL A 30 8.97 -0.15 -13.61
N ILE A 31 9.21 -0.17 -12.30
CA ILE A 31 8.39 -0.93 -11.34
C ILE A 31 7.38 -0.02 -10.66
N ILE A 32 6.10 -0.38 -10.76
CA ILE A 32 4.98 0.29 -10.08
C ILE A 32 4.60 -0.52 -8.84
N GLY A 33 4.64 0.12 -7.67
CA GLY A 33 4.19 -0.48 -6.43
C GLY A 33 2.66 -0.49 -6.33
N ALA A 34 2.09 -1.48 -5.67
CA ALA A 34 0.66 -1.46 -5.34
C ALA A 34 0.37 -2.02 -3.95
N LEU A 35 -0.61 -1.40 -3.29
CA LEU A 35 -1.18 -1.84 -2.03
C LEU A 35 -2.64 -2.22 -2.22
N PHE A 36 -2.88 -3.52 -2.36
CA PHE A 36 -4.23 -4.10 -2.38
C PHE A 36 -4.56 -4.74 -1.04
N SER A 37 -5.84 -4.86 -0.72
CA SER A 37 -6.28 -5.49 0.53
C SER A 37 -6.61 -6.94 0.22
N VAL A 38 -5.54 -7.74 0.07
CA VAL A 38 -5.63 -9.16 -0.29
C VAL A 38 -6.27 -9.94 0.85
N HIS A 39 -5.98 -9.58 2.09
CA HIS A 39 -6.64 -10.13 3.27
C HIS A 39 -7.50 -9.10 4.00
N HIS A 40 -8.39 -9.60 4.86
CA HIS A 40 -9.10 -8.81 5.86
C HIS A 40 -8.14 -8.24 6.93
N GLN A 41 -8.57 -7.17 7.59
CA GLN A 41 -7.81 -6.57 8.69
C GLN A 41 -7.58 -7.56 9.84
N PRO A 42 -6.45 -7.46 10.55
CA PRO A 42 -6.23 -8.25 11.75
C PRO A 42 -7.37 -8.07 12.76
N PRO A 43 -7.85 -9.16 13.38
CA PRO A 43 -8.69 -9.09 14.58
C PRO A 43 -8.00 -8.26 15.67
N ALA A 44 -8.77 -7.61 16.54
CA ALA A 44 -8.26 -6.66 17.53
C ALA A 44 -7.13 -7.26 18.40
N GLU A 45 -7.27 -8.51 18.78
CA GLU A 45 -6.30 -9.26 19.57
C GLU A 45 -5.01 -9.61 18.82
N LYS A 46 -5.04 -9.63 17.48
CA LYS A 46 -3.89 -9.97 16.60
C LYS A 46 -3.27 -8.76 15.92
N VAL A 47 -3.72 -7.55 16.21
CA VAL A 47 -3.14 -6.30 15.67
C VAL A 47 -1.64 -6.19 15.98
N PRO A 48 -1.13 -6.51 17.20
CA PRO A 48 0.31 -6.42 17.50
C PRO A 48 1.16 -7.40 16.67
N GLU A 49 0.62 -8.59 16.42
CA GLU A 49 1.26 -9.64 15.61
C GLU A 49 1.16 -9.37 14.10
N ARG A 50 0.34 -8.40 13.69
CA ARG A 50 0.10 -8.03 12.29
C ARG A 50 -0.31 -9.20 11.41
N LYS A 51 -1.01 -10.17 12.00
CA LYS A 51 -1.55 -11.35 11.33
C LYS A 51 -2.90 -11.01 10.72
N CYS A 52 -2.92 -10.92 9.40
CA CYS A 52 -4.13 -10.57 8.65
C CYS A 52 -5.19 -11.67 8.72
N GLY A 53 -6.43 -11.31 8.42
CA GLY A 53 -7.56 -12.23 8.37
C GLY A 53 -7.59 -13.07 7.08
N GLU A 54 -8.78 -13.51 6.70
CA GLU A 54 -8.99 -14.33 5.49
C GLU A 54 -8.80 -13.53 4.19
N ILE A 55 -8.61 -14.25 3.08
CA ILE A 55 -8.46 -13.66 1.74
C ILE A 55 -9.78 -12.98 1.31
N ARG A 56 -9.64 -11.83 0.63
CA ARG A 56 -10.71 -11.07 0.01
C ARG A 56 -10.67 -11.26 -1.50
N GLU A 57 -11.71 -11.85 -2.05
CA GLU A 57 -11.80 -12.07 -3.49
C GLU A 57 -11.91 -10.75 -4.27
N GLN A 58 -12.96 -9.97 -4.00
CA GLN A 58 -13.32 -8.76 -4.77
C GLN A 58 -12.33 -7.60 -4.57
N TYR A 59 -11.92 -7.35 -3.32
CA TYR A 59 -11.06 -6.21 -2.96
C TYR A 59 -9.57 -6.57 -2.97
N GLY A 60 -9.26 -7.85 -3.12
CA GLY A 60 -7.92 -8.42 -3.07
C GLY A 60 -7.54 -9.05 -4.39
N ILE A 61 -7.80 -10.35 -4.54
CA ILE A 61 -7.32 -11.17 -5.67
C ILE A 61 -7.72 -10.58 -7.02
N GLN A 62 -8.98 -10.15 -7.18
CA GLN A 62 -9.43 -9.55 -8.44
C GLN A 62 -8.64 -8.28 -8.81
N ARG A 63 -8.19 -7.49 -7.83
CA ARG A 63 -7.38 -6.29 -8.08
C ARG A 63 -5.92 -6.61 -8.40
N VAL A 64 -5.38 -7.66 -7.77
CA VAL A 64 -4.04 -8.19 -8.10
C VAL A 64 -4.02 -8.63 -9.57
N GLU A 65 -4.97 -9.48 -9.96
CA GLU A 65 -5.08 -9.96 -11.35
C GLU A 65 -5.42 -8.84 -12.34
N ALA A 66 -6.27 -7.88 -11.95
CA ALA A 66 -6.57 -6.72 -12.77
C ALA A 66 -5.31 -5.89 -13.04
N MET A 67 -4.41 -5.73 -12.05
CA MET A 67 -3.16 -5.02 -12.26
C MET A 67 -2.23 -5.77 -13.22
N PHE A 68 -2.03 -7.07 -13.03
CA PHE A 68 -1.22 -7.89 -13.96
C PHE A 68 -1.76 -7.82 -15.38
N HIS A 69 -3.06 -8.08 -15.55
CA HIS A 69 -3.69 -8.04 -16.86
C HIS A 69 -3.63 -6.66 -17.52
N THR A 70 -3.73 -5.58 -16.73
CA THR A 70 -3.60 -4.21 -17.24
C THR A 70 -2.18 -3.92 -17.70
N LEU A 71 -1.17 -4.37 -16.95
CA LEU A 71 0.23 -4.20 -17.34
C LEU A 71 0.57 -5.00 -18.58
N ASP A 72 0.05 -6.22 -18.74
CA ASP A 72 0.20 -6.99 -19.97
C ASP A 72 -0.36 -6.24 -21.18
N LYS A 73 -1.54 -5.63 -21.03
CA LYS A 73 -2.16 -4.83 -22.09
C LYS A 73 -1.37 -3.57 -22.41
N ILE A 74 -0.82 -2.88 -21.40
CA ILE A 74 0.01 -1.69 -21.60
C ILE A 74 1.31 -2.07 -22.33
N ASN A 75 1.99 -3.13 -21.88
CA ASN A 75 3.25 -3.55 -22.47
C ASN A 75 3.09 -4.10 -23.90
N ALA A 76 1.88 -4.49 -24.29
CA ALA A 76 1.54 -4.90 -25.65
C ALA A 76 1.08 -3.73 -26.55
N ASP A 77 0.85 -2.54 -26.00
CA ASP A 77 0.40 -1.36 -26.74
C ASP A 77 1.60 -0.66 -27.42
N PRO A 78 1.66 -0.59 -28.76
CA PRO A 78 2.77 0.05 -29.45
C PRO A 78 2.79 1.58 -29.34
N VAL A 79 1.69 2.20 -28.89
CA VAL A 79 1.56 3.66 -28.74
C VAL A 79 1.98 4.12 -27.35
N LEU A 80 1.62 3.34 -26.33
CA LEU A 80 1.87 3.71 -24.94
C LEU A 80 3.18 3.08 -24.44
N LEU A 81 4.19 3.92 -24.20
CA LEU A 81 5.53 3.52 -23.71
C LEU A 81 6.27 2.52 -24.63
N PRO A 82 6.48 2.85 -25.92
CA PRO A 82 7.22 1.97 -26.82
C PRO A 82 8.64 1.72 -26.29
N ASN A 83 9.07 0.45 -26.31
CA ASN A 83 10.38 -0.03 -25.81
C ASN A 83 10.63 0.17 -24.29
N ILE A 84 9.59 0.39 -23.49
CA ILE A 84 9.69 0.43 -22.03
C ILE A 84 8.68 -0.56 -21.46
N THR A 85 9.17 -1.55 -20.72
CA THR A 85 8.30 -2.51 -20.03
C THR A 85 7.94 -2.01 -18.64
N LEU A 86 6.64 -1.98 -18.32
CA LEU A 86 6.17 -1.76 -16.96
C LEU A 86 6.13 -3.08 -16.20
N GLY A 87 6.79 -3.10 -15.06
CA GLY A 87 6.68 -4.16 -14.05
C GLY A 87 5.89 -3.69 -12.83
N SER A 88 5.71 -4.57 -11.87
CA SER A 88 5.01 -4.26 -10.63
C SER A 88 5.51 -5.02 -9.42
N GLU A 89 5.28 -4.40 -8.26
CA GLU A 89 5.43 -5.05 -6.96
C GLU A 89 4.17 -4.83 -6.13
N ILE A 90 3.40 -5.89 -5.96
CA ILE A 90 2.09 -5.88 -5.30
C ILE A 90 2.25 -6.47 -3.90
N ARG A 91 1.90 -5.67 -2.90
CA ARG A 91 1.98 -6.03 -1.48
C ARG A 91 0.62 -5.91 -0.80
N ASP A 92 0.42 -6.75 0.20
CA ASP A 92 -0.83 -6.78 0.94
C ASP A 92 -0.88 -5.68 2.01
N SER A 93 -1.89 -4.82 1.92
CA SER A 93 -2.20 -3.79 2.91
C SER A 93 -3.02 -4.29 4.09
N CYS A 94 -3.69 -5.44 3.95
CA CYS A 94 -4.65 -6.01 4.89
C CYS A 94 -5.70 -5.00 5.40
N TRP A 95 -6.02 -3.96 4.63
CA TRP A 95 -6.94 -2.89 5.06
C TRP A 95 -6.57 -2.28 6.43
N HIS A 96 -5.29 -2.29 6.82
CA HIS A 96 -4.87 -1.83 8.15
C HIS A 96 -3.57 -1.02 8.11
N SER A 97 -3.55 0.11 8.80
CA SER A 97 -2.46 1.10 8.74
C SER A 97 -1.09 0.52 9.11
N SER A 98 -1.00 -0.32 10.14
CA SER A 98 0.28 -0.90 10.57
C SER A 98 0.89 -1.82 9.51
N VAL A 99 0.07 -2.61 8.82
CA VAL A 99 0.52 -3.54 7.79
C VAL A 99 0.88 -2.79 6.51
N ALA A 100 0.05 -1.84 6.09
CA ALA A 100 0.31 -1.01 4.91
C ALA A 100 1.59 -0.17 5.06
N LEU A 101 1.83 0.40 6.25
CA LEU A 101 3.07 1.12 6.55
C LEU A 101 4.30 0.20 6.49
N GLU A 102 4.21 -1.00 7.07
CA GLU A 102 5.28 -2.00 7.00
C GLU A 102 5.61 -2.37 5.54
N GLN A 103 4.60 -2.57 4.69
CA GLN A 103 4.83 -2.83 3.27
C GLN A 103 5.38 -1.61 2.52
N SER A 104 4.98 -0.40 2.92
CA SER A 104 5.49 0.85 2.33
C SER A 104 6.98 1.08 2.65
N ILE A 105 7.42 0.68 3.85
CA ILE A 105 8.84 0.71 4.22
C ILE A 105 9.66 -0.22 3.31
N GLU A 106 9.12 -1.38 2.94
CA GLU A 106 9.81 -2.31 2.04
C GLU A 106 9.97 -1.73 0.62
N PHE A 107 8.97 -1.01 0.08
CA PHE A 107 9.12 -0.27 -1.19
C PHE A 107 10.27 0.74 -1.15
N ILE A 108 10.37 1.49 -0.05
CA ILE A 108 11.42 2.51 0.13
C ILE A 108 12.79 1.84 0.32
N ARG A 109 12.86 0.76 1.11
CA ARG A 109 14.08 0.01 1.34
C ARG A 109 14.66 -0.51 0.03
N ASP A 110 13.82 -1.13 -0.79
CA ASP A 110 14.23 -1.67 -2.10
C ASP A 110 14.71 -0.53 -3.02
N SER A 111 14.06 0.63 -2.97
CA SER A 111 14.48 1.83 -3.71
C SER A 111 15.83 2.39 -3.24
N LEU A 112 16.09 2.46 -1.93
CA LEU A 112 17.36 2.96 -1.38
C LEU A 112 18.54 2.03 -1.65
N ILE A 113 18.31 0.71 -1.66
CA ILE A 113 19.35 -0.28 -1.99
C ILE A 113 19.75 -0.15 -3.46
N SER A 114 18.78 0.00 -4.36
CA SER A 114 19.03 0.17 -5.80
C SER A 114 19.96 1.34 -6.12
N ILE A 115 19.76 2.49 -5.46
CA ILE A 115 20.56 3.70 -5.66
C ILE A 115 21.99 3.51 -5.12
N ARG A 116 22.15 2.72 -4.05
CA ARG A 116 23.48 2.42 -3.49
C ARG A 116 24.26 1.49 -4.41
N ASP A 117 23.63 0.46 -4.97
CA ASP A 117 24.30 -0.47 -5.87
C ASP A 117 24.76 0.24 -7.17
N GLU A 118 23.99 1.21 -7.69
CA GLU A 118 24.45 2.05 -8.82
C GLU A 118 25.66 2.93 -8.46
N LYS A 119 25.75 3.45 -7.24
CA LYS A 119 26.86 4.30 -6.79
C LYS A 119 28.10 3.53 -6.34
N ASP A 120 27.92 2.37 -5.70
CA ASP A 120 29.01 1.52 -5.19
C ASP A 120 29.52 0.50 -6.21
N GLY A 121 28.82 0.32 -7.35
CA GLY A 121 29.24 -0.53 -8.47
C GLY A 121 30.58 -0.12 -9.11
N LEU A 122 31.12 1.06 -8.78
CA LEU A 122 32.43 1.53 -9.23
C LEU A 122 33.58 1.27 -8.22
N ASN A 123 33.30 0.87 -6.96
CA ASN A 123 34.33 0.84 -5.90
C ASN A 123 34.37 -0.44 -5.04
N ARG A 124 33.81 -1.57 -5.49
CA ARG A 124 34.00 -2.86 -4.79
C ARG A 124 35.19 -3.64 -5.36
N CYS A 125 36.40 -3.27 -4.92
CA CYS A 125 37.57 -4.13 -5.06
C CYS A 125 37.44 -5.32 -4.11
N LEU A 126 36.97 -6.47 -4.61
CA LEU A 126 37.05 -7.73 -3.90
C LEU A 126 38.43 -8.35 -4.13
N PRO A 127 39.14 -8.81 -3.08
CA PRO A 127 40.32 -9.66 -3.25
C PRO A 127 39.87 -11.04 -3.75
N ASP A 128 40.55 -11.54 -4.77
CA ASP A 128 40.53 -12.92 -5.28
C ASP A 128 39.19 -13.49 -5.74
N GLY A 129 38.90 -13.32 -7.05
CA GLY A 129 38.30 -14.34 -7.91
C GLY A 129 36.88 -14.85 -7.61
N GLN A 130 36.21 -14.36 -6.58
CA GLN A 130 34.85 -14.77 -6.24
C GLN A 130 33.82 -13.90 -6.96
N THR A 131 33.14 -14.50 -7.95
CA THR A 131 31.89 -13.96 -8.48
C THR A 131 30.79 -14.13 -7.43
N LEU A 132 30.40 -13.03 -6.78
CA LEU A 132 29.16 -13.01 -6.00
C LEU A 132 28.00 -13.43 -6.90
N PRO A 133 27.01 -14.20 -6.40
CA PRO A 133 25.80 -14.46 -7.15
C PRO A 133 25.21 -13.10 -7.58
N PRO A 134 24.66 -12.97 -8.80
CA PRO A 134 24.10 -11.71 -9.25
C PRO A 134 23.08 -11.26 -8.22
N VAL A 135 23.42 -10.21 -7.47
CA VAL A 135 22.50 -9.56 -6.56
C VAL A 135 21.39 -9.09 -7.48
N ARG A 136 20.20 -9.68 -7.38
CA ARG A 136 19.04 -9.20 -8.12
C ARG A 136 18.81 -7.77 -7.63
N THR A 137 19.35 -6.81 -8.36
CA THR A 137 19.20 -5.38 -8.09
C THR A 137 17.73 -5.09 -8.28
N LYS A 138 17.01 -5.00 -7.15
CA LYS A 138 15.61 -4.59 -7.18
C LYS A 138 15.59 -3.15 -7.67
N LYS A 139 14.79 -2.87 -8.68
CA LYS A 139 14.63 -1.50 -9.21
C LYS A 139 13.81 -0.65 -8.23
N PRO A 140 14.04 0.67 -8.18
CA PRO A 140 13.27 1.54 -7.33
C PRO A 140 11.81 1.60 -7.77
N ILE A 141 10.91 1.86 -6.82
CA ILE A 141 9.49 2.00 -7.06
C ILE A 141 9.22 3.40 -7.60
N ALA A 142 8.66 3.49 -8.81
CA ALA A 142 8.38 4.78 -9.46
C ALA A 142 7.16 5.51 -8.88
N GLY A 143 6.22 4.76 -8.32
CA GLY A 143 4.97 5.26 -7.74
C GLY A 143 4.17 4.13 -7.13
N VAL A 144 3.17 4.46 -6.31
CA VAL A 144 2.34 3.48 -5.61
C VAL A 144 0.86 3.64 -5.95
N ILE A 145 0.20 2.54 -6.33
CA ILE A 145 -1.26 2.48 -6.50
C ILE A 145 -1.92 2.01 -5.20
N GLY A 146 -2.98 2.70 -4.78
CA GLY A 146 -3.72 2.41 -3.54
C GLY A 146 -3.14 3.14 -2.31
N PRO A 147 -3.48 2.71 -1.08
CA PRO A 147 -4.42 1.64 -0.73
C PRO A 147 -5.89 2.07 -0.89
N GLY A 148 -6.81 1.19 -0.48
CA GLY A 148 -8.24 1.40 -0.66
C GLY A 148 -8.92 2.30 0.39
N SER A 149 -8.55 2.21 1.66
CA SER A 149 -9.09 3.06 2.73
C SER A 149 -8.43 4.44 2.74
N SER A 150 -9.19 5.51 2.95
CA SER A 150 -8.61 6.87 3.06
C SER A 150 -7.78 7.00 4.33
N SER A 151 -8.21 6.40 5.44
CA SER A 151 -7.45 6.45 6.69
C SER A 151 -6.07 5.79 6.55
N VAL A 152 -6.01 4.65 5.86
CA VAL A 152 -4.75 3.94 5.58
C VAL A 152 -3.93 4.72 4.54
N ALA A 153 -4.58 5.27 3.51
CA ALA A 153 -3.92 6.06 2.46
C ALA A 153 -3.23 7.32 3.03
N ILE A 154 -3.84 7.99 4.00
CA ILE A 154 -3.21 9.12 4.72
C ILE A 154 -1.88 8.67 5.37
N GLN A 155 -1.89 7.52 6.04
CA GLN A 155 -0.69 7.01 6.73
C GLN A 155 0.40 6.63 5.73
N VAL A 156 0.04 5.94 4.65
CA VAL A 156 0.99 5.59 3.57
C VAL A 156 1.56 6.86 2.93
N GLN A 157 0.71 7.84 2.61
CA GLN A 157 1.13 9.09 1.98
C GLN A 157 2.10 9.89 2.87
N ASN A 158 1.87 9.92 4.18
CA ASN A 158 2.77 10.57 5.14
C ASN A 158 4.19 10.02 5.08
N LEU A 159 4.36 8.75 4.73
CA LEU A 159 5.66 8.13 4.54
C LEU A 159 6.19 8.34 3.12
N LEU A 160 5.40 8.04 2.08
CA LEU A 160 5.85 8.09 0.68
C LEU A 160 6.31 9.48 0.25
N GLN A 161 5.66 10.54 0.75
CA GLN A 161 6.03 11.91 0.39
C GLN A 161 7.42 12.32 0.84
N LEU A 162 7.95 11.71 1.91
CA LEU A 162 9.32 11.96 2.39
C LEU A 162 10.38 11.49 1.39
N PHE A 163 10.00 10.58 0.50
CA PHE A 163 10.87 10.00 -0.53
C PHE A 163 10.47 10.43 -1.95
N ASN A 164 9.60 11.43 -2.08
CA ASN A 164 9.07 11.92 -3.36
C ASN A 164 8.40 10.83 -4.21
N ILE A 165 7.79 9.82 -3.59
CA ILE A 165 7.09 8.75 -4.31
C ILE A 165 5.63 9.17 -4.51
N PRO A 166 5.16 9.36 -5.75
CA PRO A 166 3.76 9.67 -6.02
C PRO A 166 2.84 8.49 -5.68
N GLN A 167 1.68 8.79 -5.11
CA GLN A 167 0.65 7.82 -4.78
C GLN A 167 -0.65 8.13 -5.53
N ILE A 168 -1.22 7.13 -6.20
CA ILE A 168 -2.52 7.26 -6.89
C ILE A 168 -3.52 6.29 -6.25
N ALA A 169 -4.53 6.83 -5.57
CA ALA A 169 -5.58 6.03 -4.95
C ALA A 169 -6.78 5.82 -5.88
N TYR A 170 -7.40 4.64 -5.75
CA TYR A 170 -8.59 4.26 -6.52
C TYR A 170 -9.89 4.28 -5.70
N SER A 171 -9.83 4.37 -4.36
CA SER A 171 -11.04 4.43 -3.52
C SER A 171 -10.93 5.29 -2.26
N ALA A 172 -9.83 6.02 -2.08
CA ALA A 172 -9.69 6.95 -0.96
C ALA A 172 -10.40 8.29 -1.27
N THR A 173 -11.62 8.45 -0.75
CA THR A 173 -12.53 9.56 -1.10
C THR A 173 -12.59 10.68 -0.06
N SER A 174 -11.94 10.51 1.11
CA SER A 174 -11.91 11.52 2.17
C SER A 174 -11.43 12.88 1.66
N ILE A 175 -12.05 13.96 2.15
CA ILE A 175 -11.73 15.32 1.76
C ILE A 175 -10.33 15.75 2.22
N ASP A 176 -9.86 15.22 3.36
CA ASP A 176 -8.55 15.52 3.97
C ASP A 176 -7.40 15.36 2.95
N LEU A 177 -7.48 14.33 2.10
CA LEU A 177 -6.48 14.00 1.07
C LEU A 177 -6.42 15.00 -0.11
N SER A 178 -7.33 15.98 -0.13
CA SER A 178 -7.35 17.03 -1.15
C SER A 178 -6.38 18.17 -0.83
N ASP A 179 -5.95 18.32 0.42
CA ASP A 179 -4.99 19.36 0.82
C ASP A 179 -3.58 19.04 0.31
N LYS A 180 -3.15 19.73 -0.74
CA LYS A 180 -1.82 19.55 -1.35
C LYS A 180 -0.68 20.19 -0.58
N THR A 181 -0.98 21.02 0.42
CA THR A 181 0.04 21.53 1.34
C THR A 181 0.49 20.42 2.31
N LEU A 182 -0.42 19.51 2.67
CA LEU A 182 -0.15 18.36 3.55
C LEU A 182 0.16 17.07 2.79
N TYR A 183 -0.50 16.84 1.65
CA TYR A 183 -0.44 15.60 0.87
C TYR A 183 -0.02 15.88 -0.57
N LYS A 184 1.16 16.49 -0.75
CA LYS A 184 1.67 16.99 -2.04
C LYS A 184 1.71 15.93 -3.16
N TYR A 185 2.11 14.69 -2.83
CA TYR A 185 2.31 13.60 -3.79
C TYR A 185 1.11 12.65 -3.93
N PHE A 186 -0.01 12.95 -3.27
CA PHE A 186 -1.21 12.14 -3.36
C PHE A 186 -2.06 12.57 -4.55
N LEU A 187 -2.57 11.62 -5.33
CA LEU A 187 -3.62 11.84 -6.34
C LEU A 187 -4.66 10.72 -6.22
N ARG A 188 -5.80 10.90 -6.89
CA ARG A 188 -6.83 9.86 -7.00
C ARG A 188 -7.61 9.99 -8.30
N VAL A 189 -8.12 8.86 -8.77
CA VAL A 189 -8.96 8.76 -9.97
C VAL A 189 -10.46 8.70 -9.65
N VAL A 190 -10.83 9.00 -8.40
CA VAL A 190 -12.21 9.04 -7.91
C VAL A 190 -12.53 10.39 -7.27
N PRO A 191 -13.80 10.83 -7.29
CA PRO A 191 -14.18 12.11 -6.68
C PRO A 191 -14.04 12.09 -5.15
N SER A 192 -13.97 13.29 -4.55
CA SER A 192 -14.06 13.45 -3.10
C SER A 192 -15.49 13.24 -2.60
N ASP A 193 -15.63 12.86 -1.33
CA ASP A 193 -16.91 12.85 -0.59
C ASP A 193 -17.61 14.22 -0.62
N THR A 194 -16.89 15.34 -0.86
CA THR A 194 -17.50 16.67 -1.08
C THR A 194 -18.53 16.66 -2.19
N LEU A 195 -18.26 15.94 -3.29
CA LEU A 195 -19.18 15.85 -4.41
C LEU A 195 -20.39 14.96 -4.07
N GLN A 196 -20.18 13.90 -3.29
CA GLN A 196 -21.27 13.07 -2.78
C GLN A 196 -22.19 13.86 -1.85
N ALA A 197 -21.63 14.60 -0.88
CA ALA A 197 -22.40 15.44 0.04
C ALA A 197 -23.19 16.53 -0.70
N ARG A 198 -22.60 17.13 -1.74
CA ARG A 198 -23.29 18.09 -2.60
C ARG A 198 -24.48 17.45 -3.34
N ALA A 199 -24.28 16.29 -3.95
CA ALA A 199 -25.36 15.57 -4.62
C ALA A 199 -26.50 15.19 -3.65
N MET A 200 -26.17 14.76 -2.43
CA MET A 200 -27.17 14.49 -1.39
C MET A 200 -27.95 15.74 -0.98
N LEU A 201 -27.27 16.88 -0.83
CA LEU A 201 -27.92 18.15 -0.55
C LEU A 201 -28.85 18.58 -1.70
N ASP A 202 -28.43 18.40 -2.95
CA ASP A 202 -29.24 18.72 -4.12
C ASP A 202 -30.51 17.85 -4.18
N ILE A 203 -30.45 16.59 -3.75
CA ILE A 203 -31.63 15.73 -3.58
C ILE A 203 -32.57 16.27 -2.49
N VAL A 204 -32.03 16.60 -1.30
CA VAL A 204 -32.81 17.18 -0.19
C VAL A 204 -33.53 18.45 -0.63
N LYS A 205 -32.83 19.33 -1.36
CA LYS A 205 -33.38 20.56 -1.93
C LYS A 205 -34.45 20.28 -2.99
N ARG A 206 -34.22 19.32 -3.90
CA ARG A 206 -35.16 18.99 -4.98
C ARG A 206 -36.53 18.53 -4.44
N TYR A 207 -36.54 17.85 -3.29
CA TYR A 207 -37.77 17.37 -2.64
C TYR A 207 -38.29 18.28 -1.54
N ASN A 208 -37.71 19.49 -1.38
CA ASN A 208 -38.10 20.46 -0.35
C ASN A 208 -38.12 19.88 1.08
N TRP A 209 -37.22 18.94 1.39
CA TRP A 209 -37.11 18.39 2.73
C TRP A 209 -36.43 19.40 3.65
N THR A 210 -37.12 19.81 4.71
CA THR A 210 -36.65 20.85 5.65
C THR A 210 -36.14 20.29 6.97
N TYR A 211 -36.54 19.08 7.34
CA TYR A 211 -36.11 18.41 8.57
C TYR A 211 -35.51 17.04 8.26
N VAL A 212 -34.20 16.89 8.48
CA VAL A 212 -33.44 15.69 8.15
C VAL A 212 -32.57 15.23 9.31
N SER A 213 -32.43 13.92 9.47
CA SER A 213 -31.47 13.29 10.38
C SER A 213 -30.33 12.68 9.58
N ALA A 214 -29.08 12.94 9.96
CA ALA A 214 -27.88 12.40 9.30
C ALA A 214 -27.10 11.49 10.26
N VAL A 215 -26.74 10.28 9.80
CA VAL A 215 -25.90 9.32 10.52
C VAL A 215 -24.70 8.96 9.66
N HIS A 216 -23.50 8.86 10.23
CA HIS A 216 -22.29 8.45 9.50
C HIS A 216 -21.44 7.44 10.26
N THR A 217 -20.60 6.71 9.53
CA THR A 217 -19.58 5.82 10.10
C THR A 217 -18.51 6.62 10.84
N GLU A 218 -18.03 6.09 11.96
CA GLU A 218 -16.90 6.67 12.71
C GLU A 218 -15.59 6.50 11.92
N GLY A 219 -14.72 7.52 11.96
CA GLY A 219 -13.46 7.55 11.23
C GLY A 219 -13.42 8.56 10.07
N LYS A 220 -12.29 8.59 9.36
CA LYS A 220 -12.06 9.51 8.23
C LYS A 220 -12.65 9.03 6.90
N ASP A 221 -13.01 7.75 6.82
CA ASP A 221 -13.81 7.16 5.74
C ASP A 221 -15.29 7.41 6.04
N LYS A 222 -15.77 8.62 5.75
CA LYS A 222 -17.14 9.07 6.05
C LYS A 222 -18.14 8.75 4.93
N SER A 223 -17.88 7.71 4.14
CA SER A 223 -18.58 7.47 2.87
C SER A 223 -20.04 7.01 3.00
N VAL A 224 -20.54 6.77 4.21
CA VAL A 224 -21.91 6.32 4.44
C VAL A 224 -22.65 7.37 5.24
N TYR A 225 -23.55 8.11 4.57
CA TYR A 225 -24.48 9.02 5.22
C TYR A 225 -25.90 8.48 5.07
N LYS A 226 -26.57 8.14 6.18
CA LYS A 226 -28.00 7.84 6.15
C LYS A 226 -28.77 9.11 6.45
N VAL A 227 -29.49 9.63 5.46
CA VAL A 227 -30.43 10.74 5.63
C VAL A 227 -31.84 10.18 5.81
N THR A 228 -32.44 10.42 6.97
CA THR A 228 -33.86 10.08 7.20
C THR A 228 -34.67 11.37 7.21
N VAL A 229 -35.75 11.37 6.45
CA VAL A 229 -36.70 12.47 6.33
C VAL A 229 -37.96 12.03 7.06
N ARG A 230 -38.53 12.89 7.89
CA ARG A 230 -39.86 12.68 8.50
C ARG A 230 -40.87 13.58 7.84
#